data_AF-A0A660R5U0-F1
#
_entry.id   AF-A0A660R5U0-F1
#
_cell.length_a   1.000
_cell.length_b   1.000
_cell.length_c   1.000
_cell.angle_alpha   90.00
_cell.angle_beta   90.00
_cell.angle_gamma   90.00
#
_symmetry.space_group_name_H-M   'P 1'
#
loop_
_entity.id
_entity.type
_entity.pdbx_description
1 polymer ?
#
loop_
_entity_poly.entity_id
_entity_poly.type
_entity_poly.pdbx_seq_one_letter_code
_entity_poly.pdbx_strand_id
1 'polypeptide(L)' 'MISRKEIQKIVEEYDLQDVKIGVIASHSALDVCDGAVEEGFRTIAVC' A
#
# COMPACT_ATOMS: atom_id res chain seq x y z
N MET A 1 4.06 -14.90 -14.67
CA MET A 1 4.48 -13.61 -14.06
C MET A 1 3.45 -12.57 -14.44
N ILE A 2 3.00 -11.75 -13.50
CA ILE A 2 2.08 -10.64 -13.79
C ILE A 2 2.88 -9.56 -14.54
N SER A 3 2.35 -9.02 -15.64
CA SER A 3 3.06 -8.00 -16.41
C SER A 3 2.96 -6.63 -15.75
N ARG A 4 3.99 -5.80 -15.92
CA ARG A 4 3.97 -4.42 -15.42
C ARG A 4 2.80 -3.60 -15.98
N LYS A 5 2.43 -3.85 -17.24
CA LYS A 5 1.31 -3.18 -17.91
C LYS A 5 -0.03 -3.49 -17.26
N GLU A 6 -0.23 -4.72 -16.80
CA GLU A 6 -1.44 -5.10 -16.06
C GLU A 6 -1.52 -4.38 -14.71
N ILE A 7 -0.41 -4.30 -13.96
CA ILE A 7 -0.36 -3.56 -12.68
C ILE A 7 -0.63 -2.07 -12.87
N GLN A 8 -0.03 -1.43 -13.89
CA GLN A 8 -0.22 0.00 -14.13
C GLN A 8 -1.68 0.36 -14.44
N LYS A 9 -2.37 -0.46 -15.23
CA LYS A 9 -3.80 -0.25 -15.51
C LYS A 9 -4.65 -0.23 -14.23
N ILE A 10 -4.37 -1.14 -13.30
CA ILE A 10 -5.09 -1.19 -12.01
C ILE A 10 -4.81 0.08 -11.20
N VAL A 11 -3.55 0.52 -11.13
CA VAL A 11 -3.16 1.72 -10.38
C VAL A 11 -3.76 2.99 -10.97
N GLU A 12 -3.93 3.06 -12.30
CA GLU A 12 -4.58 4.20 -12.99
C GLU A 12 -6.06 4.39 -12.58
N GLU A 13 -6.71 3.37 -12.04
CA GLU A 13 -8.10 3.43 -11.58
C GLU A 13 -8.26 3.91 -10.12
N TYR A 14 -7.15 4.13 -9.39
CA TYR A 14 -7.18 4.45 -7.96
C TYR A 14 -7.40 5.95 -7.73
N ASP A 15 -8.17 6.28 -6.70
CA ASP A 15 -8.18 7.64 -6.14
C ASP A 15 -6.90 7.89 -5.35
N LEU A 16 -5.99 8.66 -5.93
CA LEU A 16 -4.70 8.99 -5.32
C LEU A 16 -4.84 9.85 -4.06
N GLN A 17 -5.97 10.53 -3.85
CA GLN A 17 -6.23 11.28 -2.62
C GLN A 17 -6.69 10.38 -1.45
N ASP A 18 -7.18 9.17 -1.74
CA ASP A 18 -7.68 8.21 -0.74
C ASP A 18 -6.83 6.92 -0.66
N VAL A 19 -5.66 6.88 -1.30
CA VAL A 19 -4.78 5.71 -1.34
C VAL A 19 -4.27 5.31 0.06
N LYS A 20 -4.03 4.01 0.25
CA LYS A 20 -3.59 3.42 1.52
C LYS A 20 -2.45 2.43 1.28
N ILE A 21 -1.54 2.31 2.24
CA ILE A 21 -0.46 1.30 2.21
C ILE A 21 -0.95 0.03 2.90
N GLY A 22 -1.04 -1.07 2.14
CA GLY A 22 -1.51 -2.37 2.64
C GLY A 22 -0.35 -3.34 2.88
N VAL A 23 -0.35 -4.02 4.03
CA VAL A 23 0.66 -5.02 4.42
C VAL A 23 0.03 -6.25 5.07
N ILE A 24 0.70 -7.40 4.96
CA ILE A 24 0.39 -8.56 5.80
C ILE A 24 0.96 -8.31 7.19
N ALA A 25 0.10 -8.45 8.21
CA ALA A 25 0.45 -8.24 9.61
C ALA A 25 1.55 -9.24 10.02
N SER A 26 2.78 -8.74 10.07
CA SER A 26 3.99 -9.49 10.34
C SER A 26 4.97 -8.60 11.11
N HIS A 27 6.13 -9.13 11.50
CA HIS A 27 7.11 -8.37 12.28
C HIS A 27 7.55 -7.08 11.56
N SER A 28 7.83 -7.14 10.26
CA SER A 28 8.25 -5.97 9.46
C SER A 28 7.10 -5.04 9.08
N ALA A 29 5.84 -5.42 9.33
CA ALA A 29 4.69 -4.59 9.00
C ALA A 29 4.63 -3.33 9.87
N LEU A 30 5.15 -3.39 11.10
CA LEU A 30 5.23 -2.25 12.01
C LEU A 30 6.08 -1.13 11.42
N ASP A 31 7.30 -1.44 10.98
CA ASP A 31 8.22 -0.45 10.38
C ASP A 31 7.62 0.19 9.12
N VAL A 32 6.94 -0.61 8.29
CA VAL A 32 6.26 -0.09 7.08
C VAL A 32 5.09 0.80 7.45
N CYS A 33 4.29 0.42 8.45
CA CYS A 33 3.15 1.23 8.87
C CYS A 33 3.59 2.55 9.51
N ASP A 34 4.66 2.52 10.31
CA ASP A 34 5.20 3.69 10.99
C ASP A 34 5.67 4.73 9.97
N GLY A 35 6.56 4.34 9.04
CA GLY A 35 7.04 5.24 8.00
C GLY A 35 5.95 5.72 7.05
N ALA A 36 4.94 4.89 6.74
CA ALA A 36 3.81 5.31 5.92
C ALA A 36 2.97 6.41 6.61
N VAL A 37 2.77 6.33 7.92
CA VAL A 37 2.05 7.34 8.70
C VAL A 37 2.86 8.64 8.80
N GLU A 38 4.18 8.56 8.97
CA GLU A 38 5.07 9.73 8.97
C GLU A 38 4.99 10.53 7.65
N GLU A 39 4.84 9.82 6.52
CA GLU A 39 4.68 10.41 5.19
C GLU A 39 3.22 10.80 4.86
N GLY A 40 2.29 10.67 5.82
CA GLY A 40 0.89 11.10 5.69
C GLY A 40 -0.05 10.09 5.01
N PHE A 41 0.38 8.85 4.79
CA PHE A 41 -0.48 7.79 4.27
C PHE A 41 -1.28 7.11 5.40
N ARG A 42 -2.47 6.61 5.05
CA ARG A 42 -3.20 5.66 5.90
C ARG A 42 -2.75 4.24 5.59
N THR A 43 -2.79 3.37 6.59
CA THR A 43 -2.28 1.99 6.50
C THR A 43 -3.39 0.97 6.75
N ILE A 44 -3.26 -0.21 6.14
CA ILE A 44 -4.11 -1.39 6.39
C ILE A 44 -3.19 -2.58 6.64
N ALA A 45 -3.26 -3.16 7.84
CA ALA A 45 -2.62 -4.43 8.16
C ALA A 45 -3.65 -5.56 8.13
N VAL A 46 -3.35 -6.65 7.40
CA VAL A 46 -4.25 -7.80 7.23
C VAL A 46 -3.64 -9.03 7.90
N CYS A 47 -4.41 -9.68 8.78
CA CYS A 47 -4.05 -10.86 9.56
C CYS A 47 -4.96 -12.05 9.26
#